data_AF-A0A389MDY6-F1
#
_entry.id   AF-A0A389MDY6-F1
#
_cell.length_a   1.000
_cell.length_b   1.000
_cell.length_c   1.000
_cell.angle_alpha   90.00
_cell.angle_beta   90.00
_cell.angle_gamma   90.00
#
_symmetry.space_group_name_H-M   'P 1'
#
loop_
_entity.id
_entity.type
_entity.pdbx_description
1 polymer ?
#
loop_
_entity_poly.entity_id
_entity_poly.type
_entity_poly.pdbx_seq_one_letter_code
_entity_poly.pdbx_strand_id
1 'polypeptide(L)' 'MPIPPYMWLKDDGGADIKGSVDVKDREGSIYPWSLKVLDYPADKYHAQRDENRADCKTEDCP' A
#
# COMPACT_ATOMS: atom_id res chain seq x y z
N MET A 1 -19.20 2.29 19.37
CA MET A 1 -19.24 2.38 17.89
C MET A 1 -17.81 2.39 17.39
N PRO A 2 -17.45 1.66 16.32
CA PRO A 2 -16.08 1.69 15.78
C PRO A 2 -15.77 3.07 15.22
N ILE A 3 -14.63 3.65 15.60
CA ILE A 3 -14.14 4.89 15.00
C ILE A 3 -13.37 4.52 13.73
N PRO A 4 -13.72 5.09 12.58
CA PRO A 4 -13.04 4.83 11.33
C PRO A 4 -11.66 5.51 11.26
N PRO A 5 -10.76 5.00 10.41
CA PRO A 5 -9.45 5.63 10.19
C PRO A 5 -9.57 6.91 9.36
N TYR A 6 -8.56 7.78 9.48
CA TYR A 6 -8.40 9.00 8.69
C TYR A 6 -7.02 8.96 8.02
N MET A 7 -6.95 9.27 6.73
CA MET A 7 -5.71 9.16 5.96
C MET A 7 -5.35 10.47 5.25
N TRP A 8 -4.05 10.75 5.19
CA TRP A 8 -3.48 11.82 4.36
C TRP A 8 -2.66 11.19 3.26
N LEU A 9 -2.95 11.59 2.02
CA LEU A 9 -2.22 11.14 0.84
C LEU A 9 -1.48 12.32 0.23
N LYS A 10 -0.30 12.02 -0.30
CA LYS A 10 0.45 12.94 -1.14
C LYS A 10 0.58 12.32 -2.53
N ASP A 11 0.61 13.17 -3.55
CA ASP A 11 0.99 12.73 -4.89
C ASP A 11 2.52 12.54 -4.99
N ASP A 12 2.99 12.06 -6.13
CA ASP A 12 4.42 11.83 -6.38
C ASP A 12 5.25 13.13 -6.38
N GLY A 13 4.60 14.29 -6.53
CA GLY A 13 5.18 15.62 -6.40
C GLY A 13 5.22 16.16 -4.96
N GLY A 14 4.71 15.39 -4.00
CA GLY A 14 4.65 15.76 -2.58
C GLY A 14 3.50 16.71 -2.22
N ALA A 15 2.59 17.02 -3.15
CA ALA A 15 1.43 17.83 -2.89
C ALA A 15 0.34 17.03 -2.16
N ASP A 16 -0.34 17.67 -1.21
CA ASP A 16 -1.41 17.02 -0.43
C ASP A 16 -2.65 16.77 -1.30
N ILE A 17 -3.13 15.53 -1.31
CA ILE A 17 -4.43 15.15 -1.87
C ILE A 17 -5.47 15.31 -0.76
N LYS A 18 -6.36 16.30 -0.91
CA LYS A 18 -7.39 16.60 0.09
C LYS A 18 -8.63 15.72 -0.11
N GLY A 19 -9.07 15.09 0.98
CA GLY A 19 -10.36 14.40 1.06
C GLY A 19 -11.48 15.30 1.57
N SER A 20 -12.68 14.74 1.72
CA SER A 20 -13.91 15.48 2.07
C SER A 20 -14.19 15.58 3.57
N VAL A 21 -13.25 15.21 4.44
CA VAL A 21 -13.45 15.25 5.90
C VAL A 21 -13.35 16.69 6.42
N ASP A 22 -14.35 17.10 7.22
CA ASP A 22 -14.47 18.43 7.87
C ASP A 22 -14.38 18.37 9.40
N VAL A 23 -13.93 17.24 9.94
CA VAL A 23 -13.76 17.05 11.39
C VAL A 23 -12.57 17.87 11.88
N LYS A 24 -12.76 18.58 12.99
CA LYS A 24 -11.72 19.36 13.65
C LYS A 24 -10.45 18.55 13.88
N ASP A 25 -9.30 19.13 13.54
CA ASP A 25 -7.96 18.54 13.64
C ASP A 25 -7.73 17.35 12.66
N ARG A 26 -8.64 17.12 11.70
CA ARG A 26 -8.58 16.06 10.68
C ARG A 26 -9.07 16.55 9.31
N GLU A 27 -9.12 17.85 9.10
CA GLU A 27 -9.65 18.47 7.90
C GLU A 27 -8.82 18.09 6.67
N GLY A 28 -9.51 17.82 5.56
CA GLY A 28 -8.86 17.44 4.30
C GLY A 28 -8.27 16.03 4.30
N SER A 29 -8.50 15.23 5.34
CA SER A 29 -8.21 13.80 5.31
C SER A 29 -9.25 13.04 4.47
N ILE A 30 -8.88 11.83 4.05
CA ILE A 30 -9.76 10.91 3.34
C ILE A 30 -10.35 9.93 4.35
N TYR A 31 -11.64 9.64 4.18
CA TYR A 31 -12.37 8.63 4.92
C TYR A 31 -12.51 7.36 4.07
N PRO A 32 -11.71 6.31 4.33
CA PRO A 32 -11.83 5.06 3.60
C PRO A 32 -12.97 4.20 4.18
N TRP A 33 -13.88 3.78 3.31
CA TRP A 33 -15.04 2.95 3.68
C TRP A 33 -14.64 1.52 4.09
N SER A 34 -13.55 0.99 3.54
CA SER A 34 -13.07 -0.36 3.84
C SER A 34 -11.57 -0.47 3.61
N LEU A 35 -10.88 -1.19 4.49
CA LEU A 35 -9.49 -1.60 4.31
C LEU A 35 -9.44 -3.14 4.22
N LYS A 36 -8.64 -3.65 3.29
CA LYS A 36 -8.45 -5.10 3.12
C LYS A 36 -7.01 -5.45 3.41
N VAL A 37 -6.81 -6.51 4.18
CA VAL A 37 -5.51 -7.15 4.32
C VAL A 37 -5.36 -8.09 3.12
N LEU A 38 -4.25 -7.95 2.41
CA LEU A 38 -3.84 -8.94 1.40
C LEU A 38 -3.02 -9.99 2.12
N ASP A 39 -3.55 -11.21 2.21
CA ASP A 39 -2.76 -12.37 2.62
C ASP A 39 -2.17 -13.01 1.37
N TYR A 40 -0.87 -13.23 1.37
CA TYR A 40 -0.18 -13.92 0.29
C TYR A 40 0.63 -15.05 0.92
N PRO A 41 0.34 -16.31 0.56
CA PRO A 41 0.85 -17.46 1.28
C PRO A 41 2.36 -17.59 1.04
N ALA A 42 3.09 -17.93 2.12
CA ALA A 42 4.55 -17.94 2.12
C ALA A 42 5.15 -18.98 1.16
N ASP A 43 4.44 -20.07 0.87
CA ASP A 43 4.86 -21.08 -0.10
C ASP A 43 5.03 -20.51 -1.51
N LYS A 44 4.12 -19.63 -1.93
CA LYS A 44 4.19 -18.94 -3.22
C LYS A 44 5.27 -17.87 -3.25
N TYR A 45 5.54 -17.19 -2.15
CA TYR A 45 6.65 -16.23 -2.06
C TYR A 45 8.00 -16.93 -2.21
N HIS A 46 8.20 -18.06 -1.54
CA HIS A 46 9.45 -18.80 -1.63
C HIS A 46 9.64 -19.38 -3.03
N ALA A 47 8.60 -19.96 -3.64
CA ALA A 47 8.66 -20.45 -5.01
C ALA A 47 9.05 -19.34 -6.00
N GLN A 48 8.37 -18.19 -5.95
CA GLN A 48 8.66 -17.11 -6.89
C GLN A 48 10.00 -16.42 -6.63
N ARG A 49 10.44 -16.32 -5.37
CA ARG A 49 11.79 -15.85 -5.04
C ARG A 49 12.86 -16.80 -5.60
N ASP A 50 12.63 -18.11 -5.50
CA ASP A 50 13.59 -19.11 -5.95
C ASP A 50 13.62 -19.19 -7.49
N GLU A 51 12.48 -19.00 -8.17
CA GLU A 51 12.38 -18.79 -9.63
C GLU A 51 13.13 -17.52 -10.06
N ASN A 52 12.81 -16.35 -9.48
CA ASN A 52 13.50 -15.09 -9.81
C ASN A 52 15.01 -15.15 -9.50
N ARG A 53 15.42 -15.95 -8.49
CA ARG A 53 16.83 -16.21 -8.19
C ARG A 53 17.48 -17.17 -9.19
N ALA A 54 16.73 -18.12 -9.74
CA ALA A 54 17.22 -19.00 -10.79
C ALA A 54 17.40 -18.23 -12.11
N ASP A 55 16.47 -17.33 -12.44
CA ASP A 55 16.55 -16.47 -13.64
C ASP A 55 17.75 -15.50 -13.57
N CYS A 56 18.04 -14.89 -12.41
CA CYS A 56 19.24 -14.04 -12.23
C CYS A 56 20.57 -14.83 -12.25
N LYS A 57 20.53 -16.18 -12.34
CA LYS A 57 21.73 -17.00 -12.58
C LYS A 57 21.91 -17.40 -14.04
N THR A 58 20.88 -17.29 -14.87
CA THR A 58 20.91 -17.74 -16.26
C THR A 58 21.00 -16.62 -17.28
N GLU A 59 20.63 -15.40 -16.91
CA GLU A 59 20.80 -14.20 -17.75
C GLU A 59 21.62 -13.18 -16.94
N ASP A 60 22.65 -12.58 -17.56
CA ASP A 60 23.50 -11.54 -16.97
C ASP A 60 22.65 -10.46 -16.28
N CYS A 61 22.55 -10.56 -14.96
CA CYS A 61 22.02 -9.51 -14.11
C CYS A 61 22.92 -8.27 -14.27
N PRO A 62 22.37 -7.04 -14.36
CA PRO A 62 23.21 -5.83 -14.29
C PRO A 62 23.96 -5.73 -12.96
#